data_AF-A0A2C6M9I3-F1
#
_entry.id   AF-A0A2C6M9I3-F1
#
_cell.length_a   1.000
_cell.length_b   1.000
_cell.length_c   1.000
_cell.angle_alpha   90.00
_cell.angle_beta   90.00
_cell.angle_gamma   90.00
#
_symmetry.space_group_name_H-M   'P 1'
#
loop_
_entity.id
_entity.type
_entity.pdbx_description
1 polymer ?
#
loop_
_entity_poly.entity_id
_entity_poly.type
_entity_poly.pdbx_seq_one_letter_code
_entity_poly.pdbx_strand_id
1 'polypeptide(L)'
;MAGGIDHLIINSPYEEPSRHWSYNRDKRQFHKAEGRRPAGYVIASSHSKSFDDPGIFVELPLVNQIRKRVKEWRQRGYPGVTGITKKLELAPIVDGKPDVTKLTQIDLEELGKRYRKQRIIFEATRDIYEQMKPNWQGNKEYLLFQLIKLVEEFIDSDKIWIPSLFDRDEFRSRLLITLNMNKVVHHIFEAIRFDNAQHIEPVFDKERPIRSTGDMMTWYTSKPCEITRKSHISHVVFDSTWEASEAFELERNELVDSWVKNDHLGFEILYIYKGVVRKYRPDFLIRLSNGKMLVLEVKGQDNQQNKAKQEALDLWVKAVNAHGGFGEWCWDISYRISDLKDILLKRGCLITVDGGFHNGRIQI
;
A
#
# COMPACT_ATOMS: atom_id res chain seq x y z
N MET A 1 38.43 25.07 18.51
CA MET A 1 38.25 23.82 17.74
C MET A 1 38.35 22.66 18.71
N ALA A 2 37.28 21.89 18.91
CA ALA A 2 37.26 20.75 19.82
C ALA A 2 38.02 19.58 19.18
N GLY A 3 39.34 19.54 19.38
CA GLY A 3 40.16 18.41 18.94
C GLY A 3 39.78 17.16 19.72
N GLY A 4 39.23 16.14 19.04
CA GLY A 4 39.01 14.80 19.61
C GLY A 4 37.63 14.16 19.39
N ILE A 5 36.69 14.80 18.68
CA ILE A 5 35.38 14.21 18.36
C ILE A 5 35.29 13.93 16.86
N ASP A 6 35.62 12.70 16.47
CA ASP A 6 35.56 12.28 15.07
C ASP A 6 34.14 11.90 14.61
N HIS A 7 33.30 11.44 15.55
CA HIS A 7 31.91 11.05 15.29
C HIS A 7 30.97 11.43 16.45
N LEU A 8 29.87 12.12 16.12
CA LEU A 8 28.85 12.51 17.10
C LEU A 8 27.98 11.32 17.54
N ILE A 9 27.66 10.41 16.61
CA ILE A 9 26.90 9.19 16.88
C ILE A 9 27.89 8.06 17.16
N ILE A 10 27.89 7.55 18.39
CA ILE A 10 28.87 6.57 18.86
C ILE A 10 28.26 5.22 19.29
N ASN A 11 26.97 5.02 19.05
CA ASN A 11 26.27 3.77 19.33
C ASN A 11 25.43 3.35 18.13
N SER A 12 25.20 2.04 18.01
CA SER A 12 24.21 1.49 17.09
C SER A 12 22.79 1.95 17.47
N PRO A 13 21.93 2.31 16.50
CA PRO A 13 20.52 2.60 16.77
C PRO A 13 19.72 1.34 17.16
N TYR A 14 20.30 0.15 17.00
CA TYR A 14 19.62 -1.14 17.18
C TYR A 14 20.04 -1.88 18.45
N GLU A 15 21.06 -1.41 19.15
CA GLU A 15 21.57 -2.05 20.36
C GLU A 15 21.46 -1.10 21.56
N GLU A 16 21.53 -1.66 22.77
CA GLU A 16 21.57 -0.81 23.96
C GLU A 16 22.84 0.06 23.92
N PRO A 17 22.73 1.40 24.10
CA PRO A 17 23.90 2.28 24.05
C PRO A 17 24.94 1.85 25.08
N SER A 18 26.14 1.51 24.60
CA SER A 18 27.25 1.07 25.43
C SER A 18 28.16 2.23 25.85
N ARG A 19 28.04 3.40 25.21
CA ARG A 19 28.83 4.60 25.50
C ARG A 19 27.99 5.87 25.33
N HIS A 20 28.43 6.97 25.91
CA HIS A 20 27.85 8.28 25.62
C HIS A 20 28.87 9.41 25.78
N TRP A 21 28.62 10.53 25.13
CA TRP A 21 29.42 11.74 25.35
C TRP A 21 29.02 12.38 26.68
N SER A 22 30.00 12.56 27.56
CA SER A 22 29.88 13.26 28.84
C SER A 22 30.75 14.52 28.82
N TYR A 23 30.21 15.62 29.32
CA TYR A 23 30.88 16.92 29.34
C TYR A 23 31.62 17.09 30.67
N ASN A 24 32.94 17.26 30.62
CA ASN A 24 33.74 17.62 31.78
C ASN A 24 33.84 19.16 31.87
N ARG A 25 33.22 19.74 32.91
CA ARG A 25 33.13 21.19 33.10
C ARG A 25 34.49 21.84 33.39
N ASP A 26 35.35 21.17 34.15
CA ASP A 26 36.66 21.70 34.56
C ASP A 26 37.62 21.79 33.38
N LYS A 27 37.57 20.80 32.49
CA LYS A 27 38.42 20.72 31.29
C LYS A 27 37.78 21.31 30.05
N ARG A 28 36.51 21.73 30.11
CA ARG A 28 35.69 22.20 28.97
C ARG A 28 35.77 21.28 27.75
N GLN A 29 35.75 19.97 28.01
CA GLN A 29 35.95 18.94 26.98
C GLN A 29 34.92 17.81 27.14
N PHE A 30 34.52 17.25 26.00
CA PHE A 30 33.72 16.03 25.98
C PHE A 30 34.62 14.81 26.02
N HIS A 31 34.23 13.81 26.80
CA HIS A 31 34.87 12.49 26.81
C HIS A 31 33.81 11.40 26.64
N LYS A 32 34.22 10.24 26.13
CA LYS A 32 33.33 9.07 26.01
C LYS A 32 33.26 8.39 27.37
N ALA A 33 32.10 8.43 28.00
CA ALA A 33 31.78 7.66 29.21
C ALA A 33 31.19 6.30 28.83
N GLU A 34 31.43 5.29 29.65
CA GLU A 34 30.85 3.95 29.46
C GLU A 34 29.39 3.89 29.93
N GLY A 35 28.64 2.99 29.29
CA GLY A 35 27.23 2.77 29.54
C GLY A 35 26.30 3.78 28.87
N ARG A 36 25.01 3.52 29.05
CA ARG A 36 23.92 4.38 28.55
C ARG A 36 23.83 5.65 29.38
N ARG A 37 23.76 6.81 28.73
CA ARG A 37 23.50 8.10 29.39
C ARG A 37 22.22 8.01 30.25
N PRO A 38 22.25 8.47 31.52
CA PRO A 38 21.05 8.62 32.32
C PRO A 38 19.98 9.43 31.57
N ALA A 39 18.71 9.07 31.74
CA ALA A 39 17.61 9.87 31.24
C ALA A 39 17.54 11.18 32.03
N GLY A 40 17.39 12.30 31.33
CA GLY A 40 17.34 13.62 31.93
C GLY A 40 17.24 14.70 30.86
N TYR A 41 17.08 15.94 31.31
CA TYR A 41 17.06 17.12 30.47
C TYR A 41 18.05 18.14 31.02
N VAL A 42 18.46 19.11 30.19
CA VAL A 42 19.37 20.18 30.59
C VAL A 42 18.56 21.45 30.76
N ILE A 43 18.70 22.11 31.90
CA ILE A 43 18.16 23.46 32.15
C ILE A 43 19.29 24.49 32.10
N ALA A 44 19.05 25.68 31.56
CA ALA A 44 20.05 26.75 31.61
C ALA A 44 20.37 27.11 33.07
N SER A 45 21.64 27.43 33.36
CA SER A 45 22.03 27.90 34.68
C SER A 45 21.52 29.32 34.89
N SER A 46 20.82 29.57 35.99
CA SER A 46 20.18 30.85 36.30
C SER A 46 21.16 32.02 36.48
N HIS A 47 22.47 31.76 36.53
CA HIS A 47 23.53 32.73 36.84
C HIS A 47 24.47 33.03 35.66
N SER A 48 24.29 32.40 34.49
CA SER A 48 25.13 32.65 33.31
C SER A 48 24.32 33.36 32.21
N LYS A 49 24.74 34.56 31.81
CA LYS A 49 24.24 35.24 30.60
C LYS A 49 25.10 34.95 29.35
N SER A 50 26.01 33.99 29.46
CA SER A 50 26.95 33.67 28.39
C SER A 50 26.36 32.66 27.40
N PHE A 51 26.66 32.82 26.11
CA PHE A 51 26.20 31.95 25.02
C PHE A 51 26.73 30.50 25.14
N ASP A 52 27.76 30.28 25.96
CA ASP A 52 28.42 29.00 26.18
C ASP A 52 27.97 28.26 27.46
N ASP A 53 26.80 28.59 28.02
CA ASP A 53 26.26 27.90 29.20
C ASP A 53 25.94 26.42 28.89
N PRO A 54 26.65 25.45 29.50
CA PRO A 54 26.37 24.02 29.30
C PRO A 54 25.08 23.56 29.98
N GLY A 55 24.49 24.38 30.87
CA GLY A 55 23.31 24.06 31.65
C GLY A 55 23.54 23.03 32.76
N ILE A 56 22.51 22.82 33.57
CA ILE A 56 22.42 21.84 34.66
C ILE A 56 21.64 20.64 34.15
N PHE A 57 22.23 19.47 34.18
CA PHE A 57 21.53 18.23 33.83
C PHE A 57 20.67 17.76 35.01
N VAL A 58 19.37 17.66 34.78
CA VAL A 58 18.39 17.15 35.74
C VAL A 58 17.98 15.75 35.30
N GLU A 59 18.28 14.75 36.14
CA GLU A 59 17.92 13.37 35.86
C GLU A 59 16.41 13.12 36.00
N LEU A 60 15.94 12.08 35.31
CA LEU A 60 14.59 11.53 35.42
C LEU A 60 14.64 10.16 36.10
N PRO A 61 14.56 10.09 37.44
CA PRO A 61 14.79 8.85 38.19
C PRO A 61 13.84 7.73 37.79
N LEU A 62 12.56 8.04 37.57
CA LEU A 62 11.55 7.06 37.15
C LEU A 62 11.90 6.41 35.82
N VAL A 63 12.38 7.18 34.84
CA VAL A 63 12.76 6.65 33.52
C VAL A 63 13.98 5.73 33.65
N ASN A 64 14.95 6.10 34.49
CA ASN A 64 16.12 5.25 34.76
C ASN A 64 15.71 3.94 35.47
N GLN A 65 14.75 3.98 36.40
CA GLN A 65 14.19 2.78 37.01
C GLN A 65 13.45 1.89 36.02
N ILE A 66 12.62 2.47 35.14
CA ILE A 66 11.92 1.71 34.08
C ILE A 66 12.93 1.03 33.17
N ARG A 67 13.98 1.73 32.74
CA ARG A 67 15.04 1.16 31.88
C ARG A 67 15.70 -0.06 32.55
N LYS A 68 16.00 0.01 33.84
CA LYS A 68 16.55 -1.12 34.61
C LYS A 68 15.58 -2.31 34.61
N ARG A 69 14.30 -2.07 34.91
CA ARG A 69 13.28 -3.13 34.92
C ARG A 69 13.06 -3.76 33.55
N VAL A 70 13.08 -2.96 32.48
CA VAL A 70 12.98 -3.46 31.09
C VAL A 70 14.20 -4.33 30.75
N LYS A 71 15.41 -3.91 31.17
CA LYS A 71 16.63 -4.71 30.97
C LYS A 71 16.55 -6.05 31.69
N GLU A 72 16.17 -6.06 32.97
CA GLU A 72 15.98 -7.28 33.76
C GLU A 72 14.91 -8.18 33.16
N TRP A 73 13.80 -7.61 32.68
CA TRP A 73 12.72 -8.34 32.04
C TRP A 73 13.16 -9.00 30.72
N ARG A 74 13.96 -8.30 29.91
CA ARG A 74 14.59 -8.88 28.70
C ARG A 74 15.54 -10.02 29.03
N GLN A 75 16.41 -9.82 30.03
CA GLN A 75 17.36 -10.84 30.47
C GLN A 75 16.68 -12.11 31.03
N ARG A 76 15.47 -11.98 31.58
CA ARG A 76 14.64 -13.11 32.03
C ARG A 76 13.84 -13.79 30.92
N GLY A 77 14.09 -13.46 29.65
CA GLY A 77 13.42 -14.10 28.52
C GLY A 77 11.95 -13.69 28.35
N TYR A 78 11.62 -12.43 28.66
CA TYR A 78 10.30 -11.83 28.39
C TYR A 78 9.13 -12.54 29.10
N PRO A 79 9.18 -12.70 30.44
CA PRO A 79 8.10 -13.36 31.19
C PRO A 79 6.79 -12.57 31.08
N GLY A 80 5.66 -13.29 30.91
CA GLY A 80 4.32 -12.71 30.87
C GLY A 80 3.87 -12.14 29.52
N VAL A 81 4.63 -12.37 28.45
CA VAL A 81 4.34 -11.83 27.10
C VAL A 81 3.41 -12.74 26.30
N THR A 82 2.39 -12.15 25.66
CA THR A 82 1.46 -12.87 24.76
C THR A 82 2.16 -13.30 23.46
N GLY A 83 1.63 -14.33 22.78
CA GLY A 83 2.26 -14.90 21.58
C GLY A 83 2.56 -13.90 20.45
N ILE A 84 1.76 -12.83 20.34
CA ILE A 84 1.92 -11.75 19.34
C ILE A 84 3.12 -10.86 19.71
N THR A 85 3.25 -10.46 20.97
CA THR A 85 4.35 -9.60 21.42
C THR A 85 5.68 -10.37 21.46
N LYS A 86 5.65 -11.69 21.72
CA LYS A 86 6.83 -12.56 21.60
C LYS A 86 7.28 -12.67 20.13
N LYS A 87 6.34 -12.69 19.18
CA LYS A 87 6.60 -12.67 17.72
C LYS A 87 7.19 -11.33 17.24
N LEU A 88 6.85 -10.22 17.90
CA LEU A 88 7.38 -8.88 17.61
C LEU A 88 8.78 -8.63 18.23
N GLU A 89 9.03 -9.12 19.45
CA GLU A 89 10.32 -8.92 20.15
C GLU A 89 11.42 -9.90 19.70
N LEU A 90 11.06 -11.12 19.25
CA LEU A 90 12.03 -12.12 18.75
C LEU A 90 12.44 -11.93 17.29
N ALA A 91 11.81 -11.00 16.57
CA ALA A 91 12.23 -10.64 15.23
C ALA A 91 12.82 -9.22 15.29
N PRO A 92 14.11 -9.02 15.02
CA PRO A 92 14.59 -7.68 14.72
C PRO A 92 13.88 -7.26 13.43
N ILE A 93 12.87 -6.40 13.56
CA ILE A 93 12.18 -5.85 12.40
C ILE A 93 13.08 -4.73 11.88
N VAL A 94 13.78 -5.01 10.78
CA VAL A 94 14.45 -3.97 9.99
C VAL A 94 13.47 -3.55 8.90
N ASP A 95 12.94 -2.35 9.03
CA ASP A 95 12.18 -1.68 7.96
C ASP A 95 10.94 -2.45 7.45
N GLY A 96 10.17 -3.03 8.39
CA GLY A 96 8.97 -3.82 8.07
C GLY A 96 9.25 -5.18 7.41
N LYS A 97 10.52 -5.59 7.35
CA LYS A 97 10.96 -6.93 6.96
C LYS A 97 11.64 -7.62 8.15
N PRO A 98 11.37 -8.90 8.41
CA PRO A 98 12.05 -9.62 9.47
C PRO A 98 13.52 -9.82 9.11
N ASP A 99 14.42 -9.29 9.95
CA ASP A 99 15.86 -9.48 9.83
C ASP A 99 16.24 -10.84 10.41
N VAL A 100 16.21 -11.84 9.54
CA VAL A 100 16.55 -13.23 9.84
C VAL A 100 18.04 -13.45 10.14
N THR A 101 18.90 -12.43 10.01
CA THR A 101 20.35 -12.56 10.23
C THR A 101 20.74 -12.62 11.72
N LYS A 102 19.84 -12.24 12.63
CA LYS A 102 20.09 -12.24 14.09
C LYS A 102 19.44 -13.40 14.86
N LEU A 103 18.71 -14.29 14.18
CA LEU A 103 18.15 -15.47 14.83
C LEU A 103 19.28 -16.49 15.03
N THR A 104 19.44 -16.99 16.26
CA THR A 104 20.39 -18.08 16.50
C THR A 104 19.93 -19.33 15.75
N GLN A 105 20.86 -20.18 15.34
CA GLN A 105 20.54 -21.45 14.66
C GLN A 105 19.58 -22.32 15.49
N ILE A 106 19.64 -22.22 16.83
CA ILE A 106 18.79 -22.95 17.77
C ILE A 106 17.35 -22.40 17.74
N ASP A 107 17.16 -21.08 17.75
CA ASP A 107 15.83 -20.45 17.66
C ASP A 107 15.16 -20.72 16.31
N LEU A 108 15.96 -20.70 15.25
CA LEU A 108 15.55 -21.07 13.90
C LEU A 108 15.06 -22.52 13.90
N GLU A 109 15.88 -23.49 14.30
CA GLU A 109 15.52 -24.90 14.30
C GLU A 109 14.26 -25.21 15.12
N GLU A 110 14.05 -24.54 16.27
CA GLU A 110 12.84 -24.70 17.07
C GLU A 110 11.58 -24.18 16.35
N LEU A 111 11.70 -23.05 15.65
CA LEU A 111 10.64 -22.47 14.82
C LEU A 111 10.26 -23.41 13.65
N GLY A 112 11.21 -23.99 12.93
CA GLY A 112 10.90 -24.91 11.82
C GLY A 112 10.44 -26.30 12.26
N LYS A 113 10.81 -26.74 13.48
CA LYS A 113 10.20 -27.91 14.12
C LYS A 113 8.73 -27.64 14.45
N ARG A 114 8.40 -26.40 14.89
CA ARG A 114 7.05 -25.98 15.25
C ARG A 114 6.14 -25.72 14.04
N TYR A 115 6.69 -25.22 12.93
CA TYR A 115 5.97 -24.87 11.69
C TYR A 115 6.39 -25.77 10.52
N ARG A 116 5.90 -27.02 10.55
CA ARG A 116 5.98 -27.93 9.39
C ARG A 116 5.16 -27.37 8.21
N LYS A 117 5.54 -27.74 6.99
CA LYS A 117 4.83 -27.36 5.75
C LYS A 117 3.32 -27.58 5.86
N GLN A 118 2.90 -28.75 6.38
CA GLN A 118 1.48 -29.06 6.61
C GLN A 118 0.77 -28.03 7.51
N ARG A 119 1.46 -27.54 8.55
CA ARG A 119 0.91 -26.53 9.45
C ARG A 119 0.77 -25.18 8.75
N ILE A 120 1.73 -24.82 7.92
CA ILE A 120 1.68 -23.61 7.09
C ILE A 120 0.46 -23.67 6.15
N ILE A 121 0.29 -24.78 5.44
CA ILE A 121 -0.86 -25.02 4.56
C ILE A 121 -2.17 -24.90 5.34
N PHE A 122 -2.27 -25.56 6.50
CA PHE A 122 -3.49 -25.57 7.29
C PHE A 122 -3.83 -24.18 7.89
N GLU A 123 -2.83 -23.47 8.41
CA GLU A 123 -3.03 -22.11 8.94
C GLU A 123 -3.43 -21.15 7.82
N ALA A 124 -2.77 -21.18 6.67
CA ALA A 124 -3.15 -20.36 5.51
C ALA A 124 -4.56 -20.71 5.00
N THR A 125 -4.89 -22.01 4.87
CA THR A 125 -6.22 -22.49 4.48
C THR A 125 -7.28 -21.97 5.44
N ARG A 126 -7.08 -22.10 6.75
CA ARG A 126 -8.03 -21.62 7.77
C ARG A 126 -8.27 -20.12 7.64
N ASP A 127 -7.20 -19.35 7.46
CA ASP A 127 -7.29 -17.89 7.38
C ASP A 127 -7.97 -17.43 6.08
N ILE A 128 -7.80 -18.15 4.96
CA ILE A 128 -8.55 -17.92 3.71
C ILE A 128 -10.02 -18.32 3.90
N TYR A 129 -10.27 -19.47 4.52
CA TYR A 129 -11.62 -19.99 4.76
C TYR A 129 -12.45 -19.03 5.62
N GLU A 130 -11.91 -18.54 6.74
CA GLU A 130 -12.63 -17.58 7.59
C GLU A 130 -12.92 -16.24 6.87
N GLN A 131 -12.10 -15.84 5.89
CA GLN A 131 -12.40 -14.68 5.04
C GLN A 131 -13.51 -14.97 4.00
N MET A 132 -13.60 -16.19 3.46
CA MET A 132 -14.62 -16.57 2.48
C MET A 132 -15.97 -16.94 3.10
N LYS A 133 -15.95 -17.50 4.30
CA LYS A 133 -17.11 -18.03 5.03
C LYS A 133 -18.32 -17.09 5.11
N PRO A 134 -18.21 -15.76 5.30
CA PRO A 134 -19.38 -14.88 5.36
C PRO A 134 -20.23 -14.88 4.09
N ASN A 135 -19.60 -15.06 2.92
CA ASN A 135 -20.26 -14.96 1.62
C ASN A 135 -20.43 -16.32 0.92
N TRP A 136 -20.04 -17.42 1.56
CA TRP A 136 -20.09 -18.76 0.99
C TRP A 136 -21.40 -19.46 1.29
N GLN A 137 -22.15 -19.83 0.25
CA GLN A 137 -23.43 -20.55 0.36
C GLN A 137 -23.34 -22.07 0.09
N GLY A 138 -22.18 -22.55 -0.36
CA GLY A 138 -21.97 -23.96 -0.72
C GLY A 138 -21.60 -24.87 0.46
N ASN A 139 -21.23 -26.11 0.16
CA ASN A 139 -20.75 -27.06 1.17
C ASN A 139 -19.40 -26.60 1.76
N LYS A 140 -19.32 -26.54 3.09
CA LYS A 140 -18.14 -26.07 3.85
C LYS A 140 -16.94 -27.01 3.75
N GLU A 141 -17.19 -28.32 3.81
CA GLU A 141 -16.16 -29.35 3.75
C GLU A 141 -15.52 -29.38 2.36
N TYR A 142 -16.35 -29.23 1.32
CA TYR A 142 -15.89 -29.15 -0.06
C TYR A 142 -15.01 -27.90 -0.28
N LEU A 143 -15.43 -26.73 0.21
CA LEU A 143 -14.62 -25.52 0.14
C LEU A 143 -13.28 -25.71 0.86
N LEU A 144 -13.28 -26.29 2.07
CA LEU A 144 -12.05 -26.54 2.81
C LEU A 144 -11.08 -27.43 2.02
N PHE A 145 -11.59 -28.52 1.40
CA PHE A 145 -10.79 -29.41 0.57
C PHE A 145 -10.19 -28.69 -0.65
N GLN A 146 -10.98 -27.85 -1.33
CA GLN A 146 -10.50 -27.04 -2.45
C GLN A 146 -9.41 -26.06 -2.00
N LEU A 147 -9.61 -25.38 -0.87
CA LEU A 147 -8.65 -24.41 -0.34
C LEU A 147 -7.33 -25.08 0.07
N ILE A 148 -7.38 -26.26 0.71
CA ILE A 148 -6.16 -27.01 1.05
C ILE A 148 -5.37 -27.31 -0.22
N LYS A 149 -6.04 -27.82 -1.25
CA LYS A 149 -5.40 -28.14 -2.52
C LYS A 149 -4.78 -26.91 -3.19
N LEU A 150 -5.51 -25.79 -3.26
CA LEU A 150 -5.00 -24.55 -3.85
C LEU A 150 -3.81 -23.97 -3.09
N VAL A 151 -3.87 -23.97 -1.76
CA VAL A 151 -2.79 -23.46 -0.90
C VAL A 151 -1.55 -24.34 -1.01
N GLU A 152 -1.73 -25.67 -1.04
CA GLU A 152 -0.64 -26.63 -1.23
C GLU A 152 0.01 -26.45 -2.60
N GLU A 153 -0.77 -26.43 -3.69
CA GLU A 153 -0.26 -26.18 -5.05
C GLU A 153 0.47 -24.84 -5.16
N PHE A 154 -0.02 -23.79 -4.50
CA PHE A 154 0.62 -22.48 -4.51
C PHE A 154 1.95 -22.49 -3.76
N ILE A 155 1.99 -23.07 -2.54
CA ILE A 155 3.22 -23.17 -1.73
C ILE A 155 4.28 -24.01 -2.42
N ASP A 156 3.87 -25.02 -3.19
CA ASP A 156 4.76 -25.94 -3.92
C ASP A 156 5.20 -25.42 -5.28
N SER A 157 4.59 -24.32 -5.75
CA SER A 157 4.93 -23.72 -7.03
C SER A 157 6.12 -22.76 -6.93
N ASP A 158 6.78 -22.53 -8.07
CA ASP A 158 7.84 -21.53 -8.22
C ASP A 158 7.31 -20.06 -8.21
N LYS A 159 6.05 -19.84 -7.83
CA LYS A 159 5.44 -18.50 -7.77
C LYS A 159 5.90 -17.70 -6.56
N ILE A 160 6.43 -18.35 -5.53
CA ILE A 160 7.04 -17.69 -4.37
C ILE A 160 8.52 -17.51 -4.64
N TRP A 161 8.90 -16.33 -5.13
CA TRP A 161 10.30 -16.01 -5.32
C TRP A 161 11.00 -15.78 -3.98
N ILE A 162 12.00 -16.61 -3.69
CA ILE A 162 12.83 -16.52 -2.50
C ILE A 162 14.25 -16.15 -2.95
N PRO A 163 14.87 -15.08 -2.41
CA PRO A 163 16.22 -14.69 -2.79
C PRO A 163 17.22 -15.85 -2.60
N SER A 164 18.14 -16.02 -3.56
CA SER A 164 19.08 -17.15 -3.65
C SER A 164 19.94 -17.42 -2.41
N LEU A 165 20.12 -16.43 -1.53
CA LEU A 165 20.78 -16.57 -0.23
C LEU A 165 20.00 -17.48 0.76
N PHE A 166 18.72 -17.74 0.48
CA PHE A 166 17.81 -18.52 1.33
C PHE A 166 17.25 -19.76 0.63
N ASP A 167 17.42 -19.86 -0.68
CA ASP A 167 16.79 -20.86 -1.55
C ASP A 167 17.33 -22.29 -1.37
N ARG A 168 18.55 -22.43 -0.86
CA ARG A 168 19.20 -23.75 -0.65
C ARG A 168 18.77 -24.48 0.62
N ASP A 169 17.92 -23.85 1.43
CA ASP A 169 17.52 -24.38 2.73
C ASP A 169 15.98 -24.38 2.82
N GLU A 170 15.37 -25.55 2.59
CA GLU A 170 13.91 -25.78 2.70
C GLU A 170 13.35 -25.27 4.03
N PHE A 171 14.18 -25.25 5.08
CA PHE A 171 13.81 -24.69 6.37
C PHE A 171 13.71 -23.15 6.33
N ARG A 172 14.66 -22.44 5.68
CA ARG A 172 14.60 -20.97 5.54
C ARG A 172 13.44 -20.53 4.66
N SER A 173 13.14 -21.30 3.60
CA SER A 173 11.99 -21.03 2.74
C SER A 173 10.68 -21.10 3.51
N ARG A 174 10.48 -22.15 4.32
CA ARG A 174 9.30 -22.27 5.20
C ARG A 174 9.19 -21.14 6.22
N LEU A 175 10.33 -20.71 6.79
CA LEU A 175 10.34 -19.61 7.74
C LEU A 175 9.94 -18.29 7.08
N LEU A 176 10.46 -17.98 5.89
CA LEU A 176 10.13 -16.77 5.15
C LEU A 176 8.65 -16.72 4.77
N ILE A 177 8.08 -17.85 4.35
CA ILE A 177 6.64 -18.00 4.10
C ILE A 177 5.86 -17.74 5.38
N THR A 178 6.24 -18.36 6.50
CA THR A 178 5.58 -18.19 7.81
C THR A 178 5.62 -16.73 8.30
N LEU A 179 6.75 -16.06 8.10
CA LEU A 179 6.93 -14.65 8.46
C LEU A 179 6.10 -13.71 7.58
N ASN A 180 5.80 -14.11 6.35
CA ASN A 180 4.99 -13.35 5.39
C ASN A 180 3.61 -13.98 5.15
N MET A 181 3.10 -14.80 6.08
CA MET A 181 1.88 -15.59 5.88
C MET A 181 0.68 -14.74 5.45
N ASN A 182 0.49 -13.57 6.04
CA ASN A 182 -0.60 -12.66 5.69
C ASN A 182 -0.55 -12.24 4.21
N LYS A 183 0.65 -12.01 3.65
CA LYS A 183 0.79 -11.65 2.24
C LYS A 183 0.46 -12.83 1.33
N VAL A 184 0.88 -14.03 1.72
CA VAL A 184 0.60 -15.28 0.97
C VAL A 184 -0.90 -15.55 0.97
N VAL A 185 -1.52 -15.58 2.15
CA VAL A 185 -2.97 -15.75 2.33
C VAL A 185 -3.75 -14.73 1.50
N HIS A 186 -3.36 -13.46 1.57
CA HIS A 186 -4.05 -12.40 0.84
C HIS A 186 -3.91 -12.55 -0.69
N HIS A 187 -2.71 -12.88 -1.17
CA HIS A 187 -2.49 -13.11 -2.59
C HIS A 187 -3.34 -14.27 -3.13
N ILE A 188 -3.40 -15.39 -2.42
CA ILE A 188 -4.23 -16.54 -2.80
C ILE A 188 -5.71 -16.15 -2.76
N PHE A 189 -6.17 -15.51 -1.68
CA PHE A 189 -7.56 -15.10 -1.53
C PHE A 189 -8.01 -14.13 -2.63
N GLU A 190 -7.18 -13.15 -3.01
CA GLU A 190 -7.51 -12.22 -4.11
C GLU A 190 -7.59 -12.90 -5.47
N ALA A 191 -6.83 -13.97 -5.68
CA ALA A 191 -6.86 -14.75 -6.92
C ALA A 191 -8.05 -15.70 -7.00
N ILE A 192 -8.66 -16.09 -5.86
CA ILE A 192 -9.85 -16.93 -5.84
C ILE A 192 -11.06 -16.09 -6.25
N ARG A 193 -11.61 -16.40 -7.43
CA ARG A 193 -12.85 -15.82 -7.96
C ARG A 193 -13.89 -16.92 -8.10
N PHE A 194 -15.15 -16.56 -7.92
CA PHE A 194 -16.27 -17.46 -8.18
C PHE A 194 -16.44 -17.62 -9.70
N ASP A 195 -16.17 -18.81 -10.22
CA ASP A 195 -16.15 -19.09 -11.67
C ASP A 195 -17.54 -19.43 -12.26
N ASN A 196 -18.58 -19.41 -11.43
CA ASN A 196 -19.97 -19.68 -11.85
C ASN A 196 -20.84 -18.41 -11.95
N ALA A 197 -20.22 -17.22 -11.96
CA ALA A 197 -20.96 -15.97 -12.13
C ALA A 197 -21.36 -15.81 -13.60
N GLN A 198 -22.62 -16.11 -13.93
CA GLN A 198 -23.14 -15.95 -15.29
C GLN A 198 -23.23 -14.48 -15.73
N HIS A 199 -23.30 -13.55 -14.77
CA HIS A 199 -23.35 -12.11 -14.99
C HIS A 199 -22.81 -11.38 -13.76
N ILE A 200 -22.23 -10.19 -13.97
CA ILE A 200 -21.71 -9.32 -12.90
C ILE A 200 -22.74 -8.22 -12.68
N GLU A 201 -23.29 -8.12 -11.47
CA GLU A 201 -24.28 -7.10 -11.14
C GLU A 201 -23.66 -5.97 -10.29
N PRO A 202 -23.89 -4.70 -10.64
CA PRO A 202 -23.50 -3.59 -9.80
C PRO A 202 -24.39 -3.52 -8.55
N VAL A 203 -23.75 -3.36 -7.39
CA VAL A 203 -24.46 -3.05 -6.13
C VAL A 203 -24.52 -1.55 -5.97
N PHE A 204 -25.71 -0.98 -6.06
CA PHE A 204 -25.92 0.46 -5.93
C PHE A 204 -25.95 0.92 -4.48
N ASP A 205 -25.57 2.18 -4.28
CA ASP A 205 -25.86 2.90 -3.05
C ASP A 205 -27.39 2.96 -2.84
N LYS A 206 -27.86 2.64 -1.63
CA LYS A 206 -29.28 2.54 -1.32
C LYS A 206 -29.98 3.90 -1.27
N GLU A 207 -29.26 4.96 -0.94
CA GLU A 207 -29.80 6.31 -0.80
C GLU A 207 -29.64 7.10 -2.11
N ARG A 208 -28.50 6.97 -2.78
CA ARG A 208 -28.18 7.70 -4.01
C ARG A 208 -27.64 6.78 -5.10
N PRO A 209 -28.50 5.92 -5.68
CA PRO A 209 -28.08 4.97 -6.73
C PRO A 209 -27.68 5.66 -8.04
N ILE A 210 -28.22 6.85 -8.30
CA ILE A 210 -27.92 7.68 -9.48
C ILE A 210 -27.53 9.08 -8.98
N ARG A 211 -26.53 9.68 -9.62
CA ARG A 211 -26.09 11.06 -9.35
C ARG A 211 -26.04 11.85 -10.65
N SER A 212 -26.23 13.16 -10.52
CA SER A 212 -26.13 14.12 -11.61
C SER A 212 -25.07 15.18 -11.31
N THR A 213 -24.46 15.73 -12.35
CA THR A 213 -23.66 16.96 -12.24
C THR A 213 -24.49 18.13 -11.73
N GLY A 214 -25.82 18.09 -11.89
CA GLY A 214 -26.75 19.07 -11.31
C GLY A 214 -26.86 19.02 -9.78
N ASP A 215 -26.42 17.92 -9.14
CA ASP A 215 -26.41 17.79 -7.68
C ASP A 215 -25.15 18.39 -7.04
N MET A 216 -24.23 18.93 -7.85
CA MET A 216 -23.00 19.52 -7.36
C MET A 216 -23.30 20.82 -6.60
N MET A 217 -22.83 20.88 -5.36
CA MET A 217 -22.87 22.12 -4.59
C MET A 217 -21.89 23.14 -5.17
N THR A 218 -22.23 24.42 -5.09
CA THR A 218 -21.29 25.50 -5.39
C THR A 218 -20.05 25.39 -4.51
N TRP A 219 -18.88 25.48 -5.13
CA TRP A 219 -17.59 25.47 -4.45
C TRP A 219 -16.68 26.54 -5.07
N TYR A 220 -15.63 26.91 -4.34
CA TYR A 220 -14.71 27.99 -4.71
C TYR A 220 -13.28 27.47 -4.76
N THR A 221 -12.48 28.03 -5.65
CA THR A 221 -11.07 27.67 -5.84
C THR A 221 -10.22 28.90 -6.09
N SER A 222 -8.97 28.85 -5.67
CA SER A 222 -7.92 29.81 -6.05
C SER A 222 -7.00 29.28 -7.15
N LYS A 223 -7.22 28.03 -7.60
CA LYS A 223 -6.43 27.42 -8.68
C LYS A 223 -6.80 28.01 -10.04
N PRO A 224 -5.88 27.98 -11.02
CA PRO A 224 -6.19 28.35 -12.40
C PRO A 224 -7.37 27.54 -12.94
N CYS A 225 -8.31 28.23 -13.59
CA CYS A 225 -9.48 27.63 -14.20
C CYS A 225 -9.87 28.36 -15.49
N GLU A 226 -10.53 27.64 -16.38
CA GLU A 226 -11.01 28.17 -17.66
C GLU A 226 -12.50 27.88 -17.84
N ILE A 227 -13.19 28.76 -18.57
CA ILE A 227 -14.61 28.62 -18.88
C ILE A 227 -14.78 27.55 -19.95
N THR A 228 -15.77 26.68 -19.75
CA THR A 228 -16.07 25.57 -20.65
C THR A 228 -17.49 25.67 -21.22
N ARG A 229 -17.70 25.12 -22.41
CA ARG A 229 -18.99 25.07 -23.12
C ARG A 229 -19.54 23.65 -23.26
N LYS A 230 -18.69 22.67 -23.59
CA LYS A 230 -19.07 21.25 -23.67
C LYS A 230 -19.09 20.56 -22.32
N SER A 231 -18.31 21.08 -21.37
CA SER A 231 -18.30 20.54 -20.02
C SER A 231 -19.64 20.76 -19.32
N HIS A 232 -20.07 19.80 -18.49
CA HIS A 232 -21.28 19.95 -17.67
C HIS A 232 -21.12 20.96 -16.52
N ILE A 233 -19.88 21.32 -16.17
CA ILE A 233 -19.56 22.31 -15.16
C ILE A 233 -19.09 23.60 -15.83
N SER A 234 -19.31 24.75 -15.19
CA SER A 234 -19.04 26.06 -15.80
C SER A 234 -17.55 26.34 -16.02
N HIS A 235 -16.70 25.83 -15.13
CA HIS A 235 -15.26 26.02 -15.18
C HIS A 235 -14.54 24.69 -14.92
N VAL A 236 -13.47 24.44 -15.67
CA VAL A 236 -12.54 23.36 -15.39
C VAL A 236 -11.36 23.91 -14.60
N VAL A 237 -11.02 23.24 -13.49
CA VAL A 237 -9.84 23.56 -12.68
C VAL A 237 -8.68 22.65 -13.08
N PHE A 238 -7.50 23.24 -13.26
CA PHE A 238 -6.31 22.50 -13.65
C PHE A 238 -5.43 22.19 -12.44
N ASP A 239 -5.19 20.90 -12.16
CA ASP A 239 -4.20 20.50 -11.16
C ASP A 239 -2.81 20.31 -11.77
N SER A 240 -2.74 20.09 -13.08
CA SER A 240 -1.52 19.90 -13.84
C SER A 240 -1.61 20.50 -15.25
N THR A 241 -0.46 20.74 -15.88
CA THR A 241 -0.40 21.19 -17.29
C THR A 241 -0.92 20.12 -18.26
N TRP A 242 -0.84 18.84 -17.87
CA TRP A 242 -1.36 17.73 -18.66
C TRP A 242 -2.89 17.77 -18.70
N GLU A 243 -3.55 17.90 -17.55
CA GLU A 243 -5.00 18.05 -17.48
C GLU A 243 -5.51 19.29 -18.23
N ALA A 244 -4.77 20.39 -18.20
CA ALA A 244 -5.13 21.59 -18.96
C ALA A 244 -5.13 21.33 -20.47
N SER A 245 -4.13 20.58 -20.95
CA SER A 245 -4.02 20.24 -22.37
C SER A 245 -5.13 19.28 -22.80
N GLU A 246 -5.46 18.30 -21.95
CA GLU A 246 -6.54 17.35 -22.25
C GLU A 246 -7.92 17.99 -22.22
N ALA A 247 -8.21 18.80 -21.20
CA ALA A 247 -9.45 19.57 -21.13
C ALA A 247 -9.61 20.46 -22.38
N PHE A 248 -8.53 21.10 -22.83
CA PHE A 248 -8.53 21.89 -24.06
C PHE A 248 -8.84 21.05 -25.31
N GLU A 249 -8.29 19.84 -25.41
CA GLU A 249 -8.60 18.92 -26.51
C GLU A 249 -10.04 18.40 -26.47
N LEU A 250 -10.55 18.03 -25.28
CA LEU A 250 -11.93 17.55 -25.10
C LEU A 250 -12.95 18.63 -25.48
N GLU A 251 -12.66 19.89 -25.15
CA GLU A 251 -13.54 21.02 -25.41
C GLU A 251 -13.72 21.31 -26.91
N ARG A 252 -12.68 21.08 -27.72
CA ARG A 252 -12.68 21.37 -29.16
C ARG A 252 -12.99 20.18 -30.07
N ASN A 253 -12.83 18.95 -29.59
CA ASN A 253 -12.93 17.76 -30.42
C ASN A 253 -14.38 17.43 -30.79
N GLU A 254 -14.67 17.21 -32.08
CA GLU A 254 -16.01 16.90 -32.59
C GLU A 254 -16.52 15.51 -32.17
N LEU A 255 -15.63 14.58 -31.79
CA LEU A 255 -16.00 13.26 -31.28
C LEU A 255 -16.49 13.28 -29.83
N VAL A 256 -16.43 14.45 -29.17
CA VAL A 256 -16.90 14.67 -27.81
C VAL A 256 -18.16 15.52 -27.84
N ASP A 257 -19.27 14.97 -27.35
CA ASP A 257 -20.53 15.70 -27.21
C ASP A 257 -20.52 16.53 -25.93
N SER A 258 -20.16 15.89 -24.82
CA SER A 258 -20.02 16.53 -23.53
C SER A 258 -18.98 15.83 -22.67
N TRP A 259 -18.47 16.51 -21.65
CA TRP A 259 -17.50 15.92 -20.74
C TRP A 259 -17.61 16.56 -19.35
N VAL A 260 -16.90 16.02 -18.37
CA VAL A 260 -16.74 16.63 -17.06
C VAL A 260 -15.47 16.10 -16.41
N LYS A 261 -14.69 17.00 -15.80
CA LYS A 261 -13.63 16.58 -14.88
C LYS A 261 -14.28 16.07 -13.60
N ASN A 262 -13.83 14.94 -13.09
CA ASN A 262 -14.34 14.33 -11.85
C ASN A 262 -13.82 15.07 -10.61
N ASP A 263 -14.13 16.36 -10.53
CA ASP A 263 -13.76 17.23 -9.44
C ASP A 263 -15.02 17.53 -8.61
N HIS A 264 -15.01 17.15 -7.34
CA HIS A 264 -16.16 17.22 -6.42
C HIS A 264 -17.44 16.49 -6.86
N LEU A 265 -17.43 15.79 -8.00
CA LEU A 265 -18.56 14.99 -8.50
C LEU A 265 -18.80 13.76 -7.61
N GLY A 266 -17.74 13.22 -7.02
CA GLY A 266 -17.78 12.06 -6.15
C GLY A 266 -18.03 10.74 -6.89
N PHE A 267 -17.61 10.67 -8.17
CA PHE A 267 -17.55 9.42 -8.91
C PHE A 267 -16.32 8.62 -8.43
N GLU A 268 -16.58 7.57 -7.66
CA GLU A 268 -15.57 6.78 -6.96
C GLU A 268 -15.76 5.29 -7.25
N ILE A 269 -14.67 4.62 -7.59
CA ILE A 269 -14.61 3.17 -7.77
C ILE A 269 -13.83 2.58 -6.60
N LEU A 270 -14.43 1.59 -5.92
CA LEU A 270 -13.76 0.87 -4.85
C LEU A 270 -12.81 -0.19 -5.43
N TYR A 271 -11.61 -0.26 -4.89
CA TYR A 271 -10.64 -1.30 -5.24
C TYR A 271 -9.90 -1.77 -4.00
N ILE A 272 -9.38 -2.99 -4.03
CA ILE A 272 -8.54 -3.55 -2.97
C ILE A 272 -7.09 -3.46 -3.44
N TYR A 273 -6.21 -2.99 -2.56
CA TYR A 273 -4.78 -3.02 -2.81
C TYR A 273 -4.03 -3.30 -1.53
N LYS A 274 -3.26 -4.40 -1.52
CA LYS A 274 -2.50 -4.88 -0.34
C LYS A 274 -3.40 -5.02 0.90
N GLY A 275 -4.60 -5.57 0.72
CA GLY A 275 -5.55 -5.87 1.79
C GLY A 275 -6.35 -4.70 2.30
N VAL A 276 -6.18 -3.52 1.71
CA VAL A 276 -6.88 -2.31 2.14
C VAL A 276 -7.87 -1.90 1.05
N VAL A 277 -9.14 -1.74 1.44
CA VAL A 277 -10.16 -1.13 0.58
C VAL A 277 -9.81 0.34 0.38
N ARG A 278 -9.72 0.76 -0.87
CA ARG A 278 -9.36 2.12 -1.28
C ARG A 278 -10.37 2.64 -2.29
N LYS A 279 -10.43 3.97 -2.37
CA LYS A 279 -11.22 4.71 -3.35
C LYS A 279 -10.31 5.17 -4.48
N TYR A 280 -10.73 4.89 -5.71
CA TYR A 280 -10.13 5.38 -6.94
C TYR A 280 -11.09 6.40 -7.56
N ARG A 281 -10.57 7.56 -7.95
CA ARG A 281 -11.31 8.61 -8.66
C ARG A 281 -10.65 8.81 -10.02
N PRO A 282 -11.31 8.44 -11.13
CA PRO A 282 -10.79 8.74 -12.45
C PRO A 282 -10.83 10.23 -12.74
N ASP A 283 -10.03 10.72 -13.69
CA ASP A 283 -9.89 12.16 -13.95
C ASP A 283 -11.06 12.75 -14.75
N PHE A 284 -11.51 12.08 -15.83
CA PHE A 284 -12.57 12.59 -16.70
C PHE A 284 -13.67 11.56 -17.00
N LEU A 285 -14.88 12.07 -17.17
CA LEU A 285 -16.03 11.36 -17.74
C LEU A 285 -16.43 12.07 -19.04
N ILE A 286 -16.50 11.33 -20.13
CA ILE A 286 -16.67 11.87 -21.48
C ILE A 286 -17.84 11.16 -22.15
N ARG A 287 -18.77 11.92 -22.71
CA ARG A 287 -19.78 11.41 -23.63
C ARG A 287 -19.29 11.60 -25.06
N LEU A 288 -19.05 10.49 -25.74
CA LEU A 288 -18.64 10.48 -27.14
C LEU A 288 -19.84 10.69 -28.06
N SER A 289 -19.60 11.22 -29.25
CA SER A 289 -20.64 11.50 -30.25
C SER A 289 -21.37 10.27 -30.79
N ASN A 290 -20.79 9.08 -30.59
CA ASN A 290 -21.44 7.80 -30.87
C ASN A 290 -22.36 7.31 -29.73
N GLY A 291 -22.54 8.11 -28.67
CA GLY A 291 -23.38 7.82 -27.52
C GLY A 291 -22.69 7.04 -26.39
N LYS A 292 -21.45 6.58 -26.57
CA LYS A 292 -20.71 5.86 -25.52
C LYS A 292 -20.20 6.79 -24.43
N MET A 293 -20.16 6.28 -23.21
CA MET A 293 -19.51 6.93 -22.07
C MET A 293 -18.08 6.42 -21.96
N LEU A 294 -17.11 7.32 -21.92
CA LEU A 294 -15.69 7.03 -21.74
C LEU A 294 -15.22 7.55 -20.38
N VAL A 295 -14.67 6.66 -19.56
CA VAL A 295 -13.90 7.01 -18.36
C VAL A 295 -12.44 7.13 -18.77
N LEU A 296 -11.84 8.31 -18.58
CA LEU A 296 -10.46 8.58 -18.93
C LEU A 296 -9.63 8.86 -17.67
N GLU A 297 -8.49 8.17 -17.57
CA GLU A 297 -7.48 8.41 -16.55
C GLU A 297 -6.23 9.03 -17.18
N VAL A 298 -5.67 10.05 -16.53
CA VAL A 298 -4.39 10.65 -16.88
C VAL A 298 -3.31 10.10 -15.96
N LYS A 299 -2.28 9.48 -16.55
CA LYS A 299 -1.21 8.85 -15.76
C LYS A 299 0.18 9.12 -16.33
N GLY A 300 1.11 9.28 -15.39
CA GLY A 300 2.54 9.10 -15.64
C GLY A 300 2.96 7.64 -15.52
N GLN A 301 4.11 7.38 -14.90
CA GLN A 301 4.70 6.05 -14.78
C GLN A 301 3.78 5.02 -14.11
N ASP A 302 3.85 3.79 -14.64
CA ASP A 302 3.07 2.66 -14.17
C ASP A 302 3.66 2.03 -12.90
N ASN A 303 2.79 1.58 -11.99
CA ASN A 303 3.17 0.87 -10.78
C ASN A 303 2.11 -0.18 -10.42
N GLN A 304 2.45 -1.09 -9.51
CA GLN A 304 1.56 -2.19 -9.12
C GLN A 304 0.20 -1.72 -8.57
N GLN A 305 0.14 -0.53 -7.97
CA GLN A 305 -1.12 0.06 -7.49
C GLN A 305 -1.99 0.55 -8.64
N ASN A 306 -1.40 1.09 -9.70
CA ASN A 306 -2.12 1.53 -10.89
C ASN A 306 -2.78 0.33 -11.58
N LYS A 307 -2.06 -0.79 -11.72
CA LYS A 307 -2.65 -2.03 -12.23
C LYS A 307 -3.91 -2.47 -11.47
N ALA A 308 -3.87 -2.42 -10.12
CA ALA A 308 -5.04 -2.76 -9.30
C ALA A 308 -6.23 -1.79 -9.52
N LYS A 309 -5.96 -0.50 -9.78
CA LYS A 309 -7.02 0.46 -10.15
C LYS A 309 -7.62 0.14 -11.52
N GLN A 310 -6.78 -0.21 -12.49
CA GLN A 310 -7.20 -0.56 -13.84
C GLN A 310 -8.09 -1.80 -13.86
N GLU A 311 -7.68 -2.85 -13.13
CA GLU A 311 -8.49 -4.07 -12.99
C GLU A 311 -9.85 -3.77 -12.35
N ALA A 312 -9.90 -2.88 -11.36
CA ALA A 312 -11.15 -2.46 -10.74
C ALA A 312 -12.03 -1.62 -11.68
N LEU A 313 -11.43 -0.72 -12.47
CA LEU A 313 -12.14 0.06 -13.49
C LEU A 313 -12.72 -0.83 -14.58
N ASP A 314 -11.94 -1.80 -15.06
CA ASP A 314 -12.39 -2.78 -16.05
C ASP A 314 -13.57 -3.62 -15.54
N LEU A 315 -13.48 -4.10 -14.30
CA LEU A 315 -14.56 -4.82 -13.65
C LEU A 315 -15.82 -3.96 -13.50
N TRP A 316 -15.66 -2.69 -13.12
CA TRP A 316 -16.75 -1.74 -12.98
C TRP A 316 -17.47 -1.50 -14.32
N VAL A 317 -16.72 -1.24 -15.40
CA VAL A 317 -17.29 -1.04 -16.74
C VAL A 317 -18.04 -2.29 -17.22
N LYS A 318 -17.49 -3.49 -17.00
CA LYS A 318 -18.17 -4.75 -17.33
C LYS A 318 -19.49 -4.90 -16.58
N ALA A 319 -19.53 -4.59 -15.28
CA ALA A 319 -20.74 -4.67 -14.47
C ALA A 319 -21.81 -3.67 -14.95
N VAL A 320 -21.43 -2.43 -15.24
CA VAL A 320 -22.35 -1.39 -15.72
C VAL A 320 -22.92 -1.74 -17.09
N ASN A 321 -22.09 -2.24 -18.00
CA ASN A 321 -22.55 -2.67 -19.32
C ASN A 321 -23.44 -3.92 -19.25
N ALA A 322 -23.14 -4.88 -18.37
CA ALA A 322 -23.97 -6.07 -18.16
C ALA A 322 -25.37 -5.71 -17.63
N HIS A 323 -25.48 -4.67 -16.79
CA HIS A 323 -26.77 -4.16 -16.31
C HIS A 323 -27.62 -3.53 -17.44
N GLY A 324 -27.01 -2.98 -18.49
CA GLY A 324 -27.69 -2.44 -19.68
C GLY A 324 -28.46 -1.12 -19.49
N GLY A 325 -28.75 -0.71 -18.25
CA GLY A 325 -29.54 0.49 -17.97
C GLY A 325 -28.83 1.85 -18.11
N PHE A 326 -27.51 1.89 -18.32
CA PHE A 326 -26.71 3.14 -18.30
C PHE A 326 -26.04 3.49 -19.64
N GLY A 327 -26.48 2.86 -20.73
CA GLY A 327 -25.81 2.94 -22.03
C GLY A 327 -24.51 2.13 -22.05
N GLU A 328 -23.70 2.32 -23.10
CA GLU A 328 -22.44 1.62 -23.27
C GLU A 328 -21.28 2.44 -22.70
N TRP A 329 -20.53 1.84 -21.77
CA TRP A 329 -19.36 2.41 -21.13
C TRP A 329 -18.07 1.77 -21.61
N CYS A 330 -17.02 2.55 -21.68
CA CYS A 330 -15.66 2.11 -21.95
C CYS A 330 -14.67 2.92 -21.10
N TRP A 331 -13.44 2.43 -21.00
CA TRP A 331 -12.37 3.13 -20.30
C TRP A 331 -11.08 3.13 -21.12
N ASP A 332 -10.26 4.16 -20.92
CA ASP A 332 -8.92 4.23 -21.50
C ASP A 332 -7.99 5.08 -20.60
N ILE A 333 -6.69 5.01 -20.87
CA ILE A 333 -5.67 5.71 -20.09
C ILE A 333 -4.79 6.53 -21.04
N SER A 334 -4.69 7.82 -20.74
CA SER A 334 -3.74 8.73 -21.37
C SER A 334 -2.42 8.68 -20.61
N TYR A 335 -1.36 8.24 -21.30
CA TYR A 335 0.01 8.27 -20.81
C TYR A 335 0.77 9.48 -21.34
N ARG A 336 0.29 10.09 -22.42
CA ARG A 336 0.90 11.23 -23.10
C ARG A 336 -0.19 12.15 -23.63
N ILE A 337 0.02 13.46 -23.52
CA ILE A 337 -0.91 14.48 -24.06
C ILE A 337 -1.31 14.20 -25.53
N SER A 338 -0.41 13.64 -26.34
CA SER A 338 -0.67 13.34 -27.76
C SER A 338 -1.59 12.15 -28.01
N ASP A 339 -1.74 11.21 -27.07
CA ASP A 339 -2.47 9.95 -27.29
C ASP A 339 -4.00 10.11 -27.18
N LEU A 340 -4.47 11.19 -26.55
CA LEU A 340 -5.90 11.44 -26.36
C LEU A 340 -6.66 11.46 -27.70
N LYS A 341 -6.07 12.00 -28.76
CA LYS A 341 -6.71 12.00 -30.09
C LYS A 341 -6.89 10.58 -30.63
N ASP A 342 -5.90 9.73 -30.47
CA ASP A 342 -5.95 8.34 -30.90
C ASP A 342 -6.96 7.54 -30.07
N ILE A 343 -7.03 7.81 -28.76
CA ILE A 343 -8.04 7.23 -27.86
C ILE A 343 -9.45 7.64 -28.31
N LEU A 344 -9.68 8.92 -28.54
CA LEU A 344 -10.99 9.44 -28.98
C LEU A 344 -11.37 8.88 -30.36
N LEU A 345 -10.43 8.74 -31.29
CA LEU A 345 -10.67 8.10 -32.59
C LEU A 345 -11.03 6.62 -32.42
N LYS A 346 -10.24 5.88 -31.64
CA LYS A 346 -10.45 4.45 -31.38
C LYS A 346 -11.81 4.16 -30.73
N ARG A 347 -12.25 5.03 -29.81
CA ARG A 347 -13.50 4.84 -29.04
C ARG A 347 -14.71 5.53 -29.68
N GLY A 348 -14.49 6.61 -30.42
CA GLY A 348 -15.52 7.45 -31.04
C GLY A 348 -15.92 7.02 -32.46
N CYS A 349 -15.03 6.38 -33.23
CA CYS A 349 -15.39 5.83 -34.54
C CYS A 349 -16.04 4.44 -34.43
N LEU A 350 -17.07 4.19 -35.24
CA LEU A 350 -17.77 2.90 -35.35
C LEU A 350 -16.94 1.77 -35.99
N ILE A 351 -15.67 2.00 -36.31
CA ILE A 351 -14.82 0.99 -36.93
C ILE A 351 -14.12 0.20 -35.81
N THR A 352 -14.71 -0.93 -35.44
CA THR A 352 -14.00 -2.01 -34.75
C THR A 352 -12.89 -2.51 -35.67
N VAL A 353 -11.68 -1.97 -35.51
CA VAL A 353 -10.47 -2.67 -35.92
C VAL A 353 -10.23 -3.74 -34.86
N ASP A 354 -10.67 -4.97 -35.15
CA ASP A 354 -10.16 -6.18 -34.51
C ASP A 354 -8.67 -6.30 -34.85
N GLY A 355 -7.86 -5.55 -34.11
CA GLY A 355 -6.40 -5.63 -34.15
C GLY A 355 -5.92 -6.55 -33.05
N GLY A 356 -5.92 -7.86 -33.34
CA GLY A 356 -5.32 -8.86 -32.47
C GLY A 356 -3.86 -8.49 -32.15
N PHE A 357 -3.59 -8.19 -30.89
CA PHE A 357 -2.21 -8.09 -30.43
C PHE A 357 -1.61 -9.48 -30.40
N HIS A 358 -0.75 -9.69 -31.40
CA HIS A 358 0.15 -10.81 -31.53
C HIS A 358 0.97 -11.05 -30.25
N ASN A 359 1.15 -12.33 -29.95
CA ASN A 359 2.22 -12.90 -29.16
C ASN A 359 3.51 -12.07 -29.22
N GLY A 360 3.84 -11.42 -28.10
CA GLY A 360 5.15 -10.83 -27.85
C GLY A 360 5.70 -11.38 -26.55
N ARG A 361 6.60 -12.35 -26.65
CA ARG A 361 7.40 -12.89 -25.54
C ARG A 361 8.02 -11.74 -24.75
N ILE A 362 7.91 -11.79 -23.43
CA ILE A 362 8.82 -11.06 -22.54
C ILE A 362 10.06 -11.93 -22.38
N GLN A 363 11.18 -11.39 -22.82
CA GLN A 363 12.52 -11.86 -22.47
C GLN A 363 12.93 -11.18 -21.16
N ILE A 364 13.62 -11.96 -20.32
CA ILE A 364 14.03 -11.69 -18.92
C ILE A 364 14.64 -10.30 -18.74
#